data_AF-A0A521ZLT9-F1
#
_entry.id   AF-A0A521ZLT9-F1
#
_cell.length_a   1.000
_cell.length_b   1.000
_cell.length_c   1.000
_cell.angle_alpha   90.00
_cell.angle_beta   90.00
_cell.angle_gamma   90.00
#
_symmetry.space_group_name_H-M   'P 1'
#
loop_
_entity.id
_entity.type
_entity.pdbx_description
1 polymer ?
#
loop_
_entity_poly.entity_id
_entity_poly.type
_entity_poly.pdbx_seq_one_letter_code
_entity_poly.pdbx_strand_id
1 'polypeptide(L)'
;MMSEAHAKLARILRTKPEVFLGLSADALDRVSEENNVRVGEVLHEYGLSRDSTAEEVTHALTQKLMLADQHLKVLLHDRLLEQAQELAGRPEGFFIKKEKALELLKTFLPGESIDEANLTPTLCSLRFTRDTAWMHKFFDEAYGTLTADDFETRPVELTILDPHWLEVAKRFTKHKLHNVSHLKEFGIIFVNPEPTDPPGETLRTFMLLLHYLNEVPYYSRLFQRFSHDADFISKLQSLLRGDVSSEKL
;
A
#
# COMPACT_ATOMS: atom_id res chain seq x y z
N MET A 1 4.47 -41.09 8.12
CA MET A 1 5.81 -40.53 8.45
C MET A 1 5.93 -39.20 7.75
N MET A 2 6.42 -38.16 8.43
CA MET A 2 6.70 -36.88 7.77
C MET A 2 7.97 -37.04 6.91
N SER A 3 7.85 -36.80 5.60
CA SER A 3 9.00 -36.85 4.69
C SER A 3 9.87 -35.59 4.84
N GLU A 4 11.11 -35.65 4.36
CA GLU A 4 12.01 -34.50 4.32
C GLU A 4 11.40 -33.31 3.55
N ALA A 5 10.60 -33.60 2.50
CA ALA A 5 9.86 -32.57 1.76
C ALA A 5 8.85 -31.83 2.64
N HIS A 6 8.17 -32.50 3.58
CA HIS A 6 7.24 -31.85 4.50
C HIS A 6 7.96 -30.81 5.36
N ALA A 7 9.09 -31.19 5.96
CA ALA A 7 9.86 -30.31 6.84
C ALA A 7 10.45 -29.12 6.06
N LYS A 8 10.98 -29.38 4.85
CA LYS A 8 11.53 -28.33 3.98
C LYS A 8 10.47 -27.33 3.56
N LEU A 9 9.33 -27.79 3.03
CA LEU A 9 8.26 -26.91 2.55
C LEU A 9 7.61 -26.13 3.69
N ALA A 10 7.42 -26.76 4.86
CA ALA A 10 6.94 -26.07 6.06
C ALA A 10 7.84 -24.89 6.44
N ARG A 11 9.15 -25.11 6.44
CA ARG A 11 10.14 -24.07 6.74
C ARG A 11 10.11 -22.93 5.72
N ILE A 12 10.06 -23.25 4.43
CA ILE A 12 10.00 -22.25 3.35
C ILE A 12 8.74 -21.38 3.49
N LEU A 13 7.58 -22.02 3.72
CA LEU A 13 6.29 -21.33 3.83
C LEU A 13 6.01 -20.76 5.22
N ARG A 14 6.96 -20.88 6.16
CA ARG A 14 6.82 -20.43 7.57
C ARG A 14 5.53 -20.93 8.23
N THR A 15 5.19 -22.19 7.96
CA THR A 15 4.00 -22.86 8.50
C THR A 15 4.39 -24.12 9.24
N LYS A 16 3.42 -24.76 9.91
CA LYS A 16 3.65 -26.04 10.57
C LYS A 16 3.52 -27.20 9.56
N PRO A 17 4.34 -28.25 9.66
CA PRO A 17 4.27 -29.41 8.76
C PRO A 17 2.89 -30.09 8.71
N GLU A 18 2.09 -29.96 9.76
CA GLU A 18 0.74 -30.55 9.85
C GLU A 18 -0.24 -29.95 8.84
N VAL A 19 0.04 -28.75 8.30
CA VAL A 19 -0.79 -28.12 7.26
C VAL A 19 -0.79 -28.94 5.97
N PHE A 20 0.22 -29.80 5.77
CA PHE A 20 0.29 -30.69 4.60
C PHE A 20 -0.33 -32.07 4.84
N LEU A 21 -0.92 -32.32 6.02
CA LEU A 21 -1.61 -33.59 6.29
C LEU A 21 -2.80 -33.75 5.33
N GLY A 22 -2.86 -34.90 4.65
CA GLY A 22 -3.87 -35.19 3.63
C GLY A 22 -3.44 -34.87 2.20
N LEU A 23 -2.29 -34.22 2.00
CA LEU A 23 -1.68 -34.09 0.67
C LEU A 23 -0.86 -35.34 0.32
N SER A 24 -0.78 -35.64 -0.97
CA SER A 24 0.01 -36.78 -1.48
C SER A 24 1.51 -36.56 -1.23
N ALA A 25 2.19 -37.56 -0.67
CA ALA A 25 3.63 -37.54 -0.46
C ALA A 25 4.38 -37.32 -1.79
N ASP A 26 4.00 -38.01 -2.85
CA ASP A 26 4.58 -37.86 -4.20
C ASP A 26 4.42 -36.43 -4.73
N ALA A 27 3.28 -35.78 -4.43
CA ALA A 27 3.07 -34.39 -4.83
C ALA A 27 4.00 -33.44 -4.07
N LEU A 28 4.18 -33.64 -2.77
CA LEU A 28 5.08 -32.83 -1.95
C LEU A 28 6.55 -33.02 -2.34
N ASP A 29 6.96 -34.25 -2.65
CA ASP A 29 8.31 -34.57 -3.08
C ASP A 29 8.61 -33.91 -4.44
N ARG A 30 7.66 -33.97 -5.41
CA ARG A 30 7.80 -33.26 -6.69
C ARG A 30 7.92 -31.75 -6.50
N VAL A 31 7.07 -31.13 -5.68
CA VAL A 31 7.14 -29.68 -5.42
C VAL A 31 8.47 -29.30 -4.76
N SER A 32 8.96 -30.14 -3.83
CA SER A 32 10.26 -29.94 -3.20
C SER A 32 11.40 -30.02 -4.21
N GLU A 33 11.33 -30.94 -5.16
CA GLU A 33 12.35 -31.11 -6.19
C GLU A 33 12.31 -29.99 -7.24
N GLU A 34 11.13 -29.60 -7.72
CA GLU A 34 10.96 -28.43 -8.57
C GLU A 34 11.50 -27.16 -7.90
N ASN A 35 11.25 -26.99 -6.60
CA ASN A 35 11.83 -25.90 -5.83
C ASN A 35 13.37 -25.99 -5.79
N ASN A 36 13.95 -27.18 -5.67
CA ASN A 36 15.40 -27.35 -5.72
C ASN A 36 15.99 -26.93 -7.06
N VAL A 37 15.39 -27.38 -8.16
CA VAL A 37 15.84 -27.03 -9.50
C VAL A 37 15.80 -25.52 -9.69
N ARG A 38 14.67 -24.88 -9.37
CA ARG A 38 14.51 -23.41 -9.50
C ARG A 38 15.49 -22.63 -8.65
N VAL A 39 15.74 -23.06 -7.41
CA VAL A 39 16.74 -22.39 -6.55
C VAL A 39 18.14 -22.50 -7.16
N GLY A 40 18.50 -23.66 -7.74
CA GLY A 40 19.78 -23.84 -8.41
C GLY A 40 19.93 -22.93 -9.65
N GLU A 41 18.89 -22.86 -10.48
CA GLU A 41 18.85 -21.98 -11.66
C GLU A 41 19.01 -20.51 -11.28
N VAL A 42 18.25 -20.05 -10.28
CA VAL A 42 18.32 -18.66 -9.80
C VAL A 42 19.68 -18.38 -9.18
N LEU A 43 20.25 -19.26 -8.36
CA LEU A 43 21.60 -19.04 -7.83
C LEU A 43 22.62 -18.91 -8.96
N HIS A 44 22.56 -19.79 -9.96
CA HIS A 44 23.46 -19.75 -11.11
C HIS A 44 23.32 -18.45 -11.93
N GLU A 45 22.10 -17.96 -12.16
CA GLU A 45 21.85 -16.69 -12.85
C GLU A 45 22.53 -15.51 -12.14
N TYR A 46 22.62 -15.57 -10.80
CA TYR A 46 23.26 -14.55 -9.97
C TYR A 46 24.76 -14.83 -9.73
N GLY A 47 25.34 -15.85 -10.38
CA GLY A 47 26.75 -16.22 -10.20
C GLY A 47 27.05 -16.89 -8.85
N LEU A 48 26.03 -17.46 -8.21
CA LEU A 48 26.10 -18.11 -6.90
C LEU A 48 25.97 -19.64 -7.02
N SER A 49 26.30 -20.34 -5.94
CA SER A 49 26.10 -21.79 -5.81
C SER A 49 25.28 -22.11 -4.56
N ARG A 50 24.93 -23.38 -4.37
CA ARG A 50 24.25 -23.85 -3.14
C ARG A 50 25.12 -23.76 -1.89
N ASP A 51 26.42 -23.61 -2.07
CA ASP A 51 27.39 -23.44 -0.98
C ASP A 51 27.63 -21.95 -0.66
N SER A 52 27.04 -21.03 -1.44
CA SER A 52 27.13 -19.60 -1.16
C SER A 52 26.57 -19.26 0.21
N THR A 53 27.29 -18.41 0.91
CA THR A 53 26.92 -17.89 2.22
C THR A 53 25.74 -16.91 2.12
N ALA A 54 25.05 -16.70 3.24
CA ALA A 54 23.97 -15.71 3.30
C ALA A 54 24.45 -14.28 2.95
N GLU A 55 25.72 -13.96 3.25
CA GLU A 55 26.32 -12.68 2.92
C GLU A 55 26.50 -12.52 1.41
N GLU A 56 27.03 -13.53 0.72
CA GLU A 56 27.18 -13.53 -0.75
C GLU A 56 25.82 -13.43 -1.46
N VAL A 57 24.83 -14.17 -0.98
CA VAL A 57 23.44 -14.09 -1.51
C VAL A 57 22.87 -12.68 -1.30
N THR A 58 23.02 -12.12 -0.10
CA THR A 58 22.52 -10.77 0.21
C THR A 58 23.20 -9.72 -0.64
N HIS A 59 24.52 -9.83 -0.84
CA HIS A 59 25.29 -8.94 -1.67
C HIS A 59 24.83 -8.99 -3.14
N ALA A 60 24.71 -10.18 -3.72
CA ALA A 60 24.28 -10.36 -5.10
C ALA A 60 22.88 -9.79 -5.36
N LEU A 61 21.93 -10.06 -4.45
CA LEU A 61 20.57 -9.51 -4.52
C LEU A 61 20.57 -7.98 -4.40
N THR A 62 21.37 -7.43 -3.48
CA THR A 62 21.49 -5.98 -3.29
C THR A 62 22.08 -5.31 -4.53
N GLN A 63 23.11 -5.88 -5.14
CA GLN A 63 23.69 -5.36 -6.38
C GLN A 63 22.67 -5.37 -7.52
N LYS A 64 21.92 -6.46 -7.69
CA LYS A 64 20.89 -6.54 -8.72
C LYS A 64 19.78 -5.50 -8.49
N LEU A 65 19.35 -5.32 -7.24
CA LEU A 65 18.37 -4.31 -6.87
C LEU A 65 18.88 -2.90 -7.20
N MET A 66 20.13 -2.58 -6.86
CA MET A 66 20.75 -1.29 -7.16
C MET A 66 20.80 -1.02 -8.67
N LEU A 67 21.19 -2.00 -9.48
CA LEU A 67 21.23 -1.87 -10.94
C LEU A 67 19.84 -1.64 -11.52
N ALA A 68 18.83 -2.39 -11.07
CA ALA A 68 17.45 -2.21 -11.51
C ALA A 68 16.90 -0.83 -11.12
N ASP A 69 17.18 -0.39 -9.89
CA ASP A 69 16.79 0.93 -9.38
C ASP A 69 17.44 2.06 -10.19
N GLN A 70 18.73 1.95 -10.51
CA GLN A 70 19.44 2.91 -11.35
C GLN A 70 18.87 3.00 -12.76
N HIS A 71 18.61 1.86 -13.41
CA HIS A 71 17.98 1.84 -14.73
C HIS A 71 16.61 2.51 -14.69
N LEU A 72 15.82 2.24 -13.65
CA LEU A 72 14.51 2.87 -13.49
C LEU A 72 14.63 4.38 -13.24
N LYS A 73 15.57 4.82 -12.39
CA LYS A 73 15.87 6.25 -12.16
C LYS A 73 16.19 6.96 -13.47
N VAL A 74 17.03 6.36 -14.32
CA VAL A 74 17.38 6.90 -15.65
C VAL A 74 16.14 6.96 -16.55
N LEU A 75 15.30 5.93 -16.55
CA LEU A 75 14.10 5.89 -17.39
C LEU A 75 13.05 6.92 -16.96
N LEU A 76 12.83 7.06 -15.65
CA LEU A 76 11.78 7.91 -15.10
C LEU A 76 12.20 9.38 -14.96
N HIS A 77 13.50 9.65 -14.78
CA HIS A 77 14.00 10.97 -14.40
C HIS A 77 13.16 11.57 -13.24
N ASP A 78 12.78 12.85 -13.34
CA ASP A 78 11.94 13.55 -12.37
C ASP A 78 10.43 13.33 -12.62
N ARG A 79 10.06 12.46 -13.59
CA ARG A 79 8.67 12.23 -14.02
C ARG A 79 8.03 11.01 -13.36
N LEU A 80 8.52 10.59 -12.19
CA LEU A 80 8.09 9.35 -11.52
C LEU A 80 6.56 9.28 -11.30
N LEU A 81 5.95 10.34 -10.77
CA LEU A 81 4.50 10.40 -10.52
C LEU A 81 3.71 10.40 -11.84
N GLU A 82 4.15 11.19 -12.81
CA GLU A 82 3.50 11.34 -14.10
C GLU A 82 3.53 10.03 -14.88
N GLN A 83 4.67 9.35 -14.94
CA GLN A 83 4.84 8.06 -15.59
C GLN A 83 4.00 6.97 -14.91
N ALA A 84 3.90 6.98 -13.58
CA ALA A 84 3.03 6.04 -12.86
C ALA A 84 1.56 6.26 -13.25
N GLN A 85 1.10 7.52 -13.29
CA GLN A 85 -0.26 7.88 -13.72
C GLN A 85 -0.54 7.49 -15.17
N GLU A 86 0.38 7.77 -16.08
CA GLU A 86 0.25 7.43 -17.50
C GLU A 86 0.17 5.92 -17.71
N LEU A 87 1.05 5.16 -17.05
CA LEU A 87 1.05 3.70 -17.12
C LEU A 87 -0.23 3.08 -16.56
N ALA A 88 -0.81 3.69 -15.52
CA ALA A 88 -2.09 3.27 -14.94
C ALA A 88 -3.31 3.75 -15.72
N GLY A 89 -3.14 4.54 -16.79
CA GLY A 89 -4.24 5.06 -17.60
C GLY A 89 -5.04 6.17 -16.91
N ARG A 90 -4.45 6.91 -15.97
CA ARG A 90 -5.06 8.04 -15.23
C ARG A 90 -6.46 7.71 -14.71
N PRO A 91 -6.59 6.73 -13.80
CA PRO A 91 -7.88 6.21 -13.41
C PRO A 91 -8.70 7.27 -12.67
N GLU A 92 -10.02 7.20 -12.87
CA GLU A 92 -11.02 7.99 -12.14
C GLU A 92 -11.68 7.15 -11.05
N GLY A 93 -12.35 7.84 -10.12
CA GLY A 93 -13.17 7.22 -9.11
C GLY A 93 -14.21 8.17 -8.51
N PHE A 94 -15.22 7.55 -7.90
CA PHE A 94 -16.18 8.12 -6.97
C PHE A 94 -15.54 8.39 -5.60
N PHE A 95 -15.30 9.66 -5.29
CA PHE A 95 -14.59 10.13 -4.09
C PHE A 95 -15.38 11.23 -3.38
N ILE A 96 -15.11 11.45 -2.10
CA ILE A 96 -15.67 12.56 -1.34
C ILE A 96 -15.25 13.88 -2.01
N LYS A 97 -16.23 14.76 -2.21
CA LYS A 97 -16.06 16.12 -2.75
C LYS A 97 -15.10 16.93 -1.90
N LYS A 98 -14.29 17.77 -2.55
CA LYS A 98 -13.33 18.64 -1.84
C LYS A 98 -14.04 19.62 -0.90
N GLU A 99 -15.19 20.15 -1.29
CA GLU A 99 -15.99 21.08 -0.49
C GLU A 99 -16.53 20.39 0.77
N LYS A 100 -16.98 19.13 0.64
CA LYS A 100 -17.42 18.34 1.78
C LYS A 100 -16.27 18.00 2.71
N ALA A 101 -15.12 17.62 2.17
CA ALA A 101 -13.91 17.39 2.96
C ALA A 101 -13.54 18.64 3.78
N LEU A 102 -13.59 19.81 3.16
CA LEU A 102 -13.31 21.09 3.81
C LEU A 102 -14.32 21.40 4.93
N GLU A 103 -15.62 21.17 4.69
CA GLU A 103 -16.67 21.30 5.70
C GLU A 103 -16.40 20.41 6.92
N LEU A 104 -16.11 19.12 6.69
CA LEU A 104 -15.80 18.17 7.77
C LEU A 104 -14.57 18.62 8.56
N LEU A 105 -13.49 19.01 7.87
CA LEU A 105 -12.29 19.47 8.57
C LEU A 105 -12.53 20.72 9.41
N LYS A 106 -13.28 21.72 8.91
CA LYS A 106 -13.61 22.92 9.68
C LYS A 106 -14.42 22.62 10.93
N THR A 107 -15.30 21.62 10.88
CA THR A 107 -16.08 21.17 12.04
C THR A 107 -15.21 20.46 13.08
N PHE A 108 -14.30 19.60 12.64
CA PHE A 108 -13.50 18.74 13.54
C PHE A 108 -12.15 19.34 13.95
N LEU A 109 -11.70 20.39 13.27
CA LEU A 109 -10.48 21.18 13.57
C LEU A 109 -10.82 22.67 13.70
N PRO A 110 -11.67 23.04 14.68
CA PRO A 110 -12.05 24.43 14.87
C PRO A 110 -10.82 25.29 15.19
N GLY A 111 -10.63 26.37 14.44
CA GLY A 111 -9.52 27.32 14.63
C GLY A 111 -8.30 27.08 13.73
N GLU A 112 -8.26 25.98 12.97
CA GLU A 112 -7.26 25.81 11.93
C GLU A 112 -7.71 26.52 10.65
N SER A 113 -6.80 27.30 10.04
CA SER A 113 -7.06 28.02 8.80
C SER A 113 -6.95 27.06 7.62
N ILE A 114 -8.01 26.29 7.38
CA ILE A 114 -8.10 25.33 6.28
C ILE A 114 -8.91 25.94 5.14
N ASP A 115 -8.33 25.93 3.94
CA ASP A 115 -8.92 26.37 2.69
C ASP A 115 -8.65 25.32 1.59
N GLU A 116 -9.06 25.63 0.36
CA GLU A 116 -8.86 24.72 -0.78
C GLU A 116 -7.37 24.50 -1.10
N ALA A 117 -6.52 25.50 -0.87
CA ALA A 117 -5.09 25.44 -1.23
C ALA A 117 -4.32 24.50 -0.30
N ASN A 118 -4.73 24.39 0.97
CA ASN A 118 -4.08 23.50 1.95
C ASN A 118 -4.91 22.26 2.35
N LEU A 119 -6.05 22.01 1.69
CA LEU A 119 -6.92 20.86 1.96
C LEU A 119 -6.18 19.52 1.82
N THR A 120 -5.59 19.24 0.65
CA THR A 120 -4.91 17.96 0.40
C THR A 120 -3.76 17.71 1.39
N PRO A 121 -2.81 18.65 1.58
CA PRO A 121 -1.74 18.46 2.57
C PRO A 121 -2.27 18.22 3.99
N THR A 122 -3.34 18.94 4.38
CA THR A 122 -3.98 18.76 5.69
C THR A 122 -4.57 17.36 5.83
N LEU A 123 -5.38 16.90 4.86
CA LEU A 123 -5.95 15.55 4.87
C LEU A 123 -4.88 14.46 4.96
N CYS A 124 -3.82 14.60 4.16
CA CYS A 124 -2.69 13.66 4.19
C CYS A 124 -2.02 13.66 5.56
N SER A 125 -1.87 14.84 6.17
CA SER A 125 -1.14 15.00 7.43
C SER A 125 -1.86 14.47 8.66
N LEU A 126 -3.19 14.44 8.66
CA LEU A 126 -3.97 13.94 9.82
C LEU A 126 -3.53 12.55 10.31
N ARG A 127 -3.12 11.67 9.38
CA ARG A 127 -2.63 10.32 9.70
C ARG A 127 -1.39 10.29 10.60
N PHE A 128 -0.67 11.40 10.71
CA PHE A 128 0.56 11.51 11.49
C PHE A 128 0.59 12.74 12.40
N THR A 129 -0.42 13.61 12.37
CA THR A 129 -0.55 14.75 13.30
C THR A 129 -1.57 14.54 14.41
N ARG A 130 -2.47 13.57 14.27
CA ARG A 130 -3.53 13.28 15.25
C ARG A 130 -3.32 11.93 15.94
N ASP A 131 -3.80 11.84 17.17
CA ASP A 131 -3.80 10.58 17.90
C ASP A 131 -4.90 9.63 17.41
N THR A 132 -4.79 8.36 17.79
CA THR A 132 -5.73 7.31 17.40
C THR A 132 -7.16 7.63 17.84
N ALA A 133 -7.35 8.23 19.02
CA ALA A 133 -8.68 8.52 19.56
C ALA A 133 -9.38 9.59 18.71
N TRP A 134 -8.66 10.64 18.35
CA TRP A 134 -9.16 11.66 17.43
C TRP A 134 -9.44 11.08 16.05
N MET A 135 -8.54 10.25 15.50
CA MET A 135 -8.75 9.62 14.18
C MET A 135 -9.99 8.72 14.15
N HIS A 136 -10.22 7.95 15.20
CA HIS A 136 -11.43 7.13 15.33
C HIS A 136 -12.68 8.01 15.43
N LYS A 137 -12.65 9.06 16.26
CA LYS A 137 -13.76 9.99 16.39
C LYS A 137 -14.09 10.68 15.06
N PHE A 138 -13.08 11.19 14.36
CA PHE A 138 -13.24 11.80 13.05
C PHE A 138 -13.84 10.80 12.07
N PHE A 139 -13.33 9.57 12.04
CA PHE A 139 -13.85 8.53 11.15
C PHE A 139 -15.30 8.13 11.45
N ASP A 140 -15.63 7.90 12.72
CA ASP A 140 -16.96 7.43 13.12
C ASP A 140 -18.00 8.54 12.99
N GLU A 141 -17.69 9.75 13.46
CA GLU A 141 -18.63 10.87 13.49
C GLU A 141 -18.67 11.62 12.16
N ALA A 142 -17.52 12.02 11.59
CA ALA A 142 -17.50 12.81 10.36
C ALA A 142 -18.04 12.00 9.19
N TYR A 143 -17.59 10.75 9.02
CA TYR A 143 -18.04 9.93 7.88
C TYR A 143 -19.47 9.40 8.10
N GLY A 144 -19.93 9.33 9.36
CA GLY A 144 -21.31 9.01 9.70
C GLY A 144 -22.35 10.00 9.15
N THR A 145 -21.92 11.23 8.80
CA THR A 145 -22.80 12.28 8.24
C THR A 145 -22.81 12.33 6.72
N LEU A 146 -21.99 11.52 6.04
CA LEU A 146 -21.90 11.52 4.59
C LEU A 146 -23.17 10.95 3.95
N THR A 147 -23.40 11.32 2.71
CA THR A 147 -24.44 10.80 1.83
C THR A 147 -23.85 10.51 0.46
N ALA A 148 -24.59 9.82 -0.42
CA ALA A 148 -24.13 9.59 -1.79
C ALA A 148 -23.88 10.91 -2.57
N ASP A 149 -24.63 11.96 -2.24
CA ASP A 149 -24.51 13.27 -2.88
C ASP A 149 -23.25 14.04 -2.47
N ASP A 150 -22.55 13.59 -1.41
CA ASP A 150 -21.27 14.15 -0.97
C ASP A 150 -20.07 13.65 -1.79
N PHE A 151 -20.32 12.82 -2.80
CA PHE A 151 -19.29 12.22 -3.64
C PHE A 151 -19.36 12.72 -5.09
N GLU A 152 -18.24 12.66 -5.78
CA GLU A 152 -18.06 13.06 -7.17
C GLU A 152 -17.17 12.06 -7.91
N THR A 153 -17.34 11.97 -9.23
CA THR A 153 -16.39 11.24 -10.08
C THR A 153 -15.27 12.19 -10.50
N ARG A 154 -14.02 11.86 -10.16
CA ARG A 154 -12.85 12.62 -10.59
C ARG A 154 -11.59 11.75 -10.70
N PRO A 155 -10.52 12.22 -11.37
CA PRO A 155 -9.24 11.52 -11.41
C PRO A 155 -8.61 11.33 -10.02
N VAL A 156 -7.82 10.25 -9.88
CA VAL A 156 -6.95 10.05 -8.72
C VAL A 156 -5.85 11.11 -8.68
N GLU A 157 -5.72 11.78 -7.54
CA GLU A 157 -4.72 12.81 -7.27
C GLU A 157 -3.43 12.15 -6.76
N LEU A 158 -2.31 12.38 -7.46
CA LEU A 158 -0.96 12.02 -6.99
C LEU A 158 -0.22 13.28 -6.55
N THR A 159 0.36 13.25 -5.37
CA THR A 159 1.08 14.42 -4.83
C THR A 159 2.30 14.02 -4.00
N ILE A 160 3.24 14.95 -3.85
CA ILE A 160 4.35 14.84 -2.92
C ILE A 160 4.04 15.77 -1.75
N LEU A 161 4.08 15.24 -0.53
CA LEU A 161 3.82 16.04 0.65
C LEU A 161 5.00 16.98 0.93
N ASP A 162 4.73 18.23 1.30
CA ASP A 162 5.78 19.19 1.61
C ASP A 162 6.67 18.68 2.78
N PRO A 163 8.01 18.80 2.68
CA PRO A 163 8.93 18.38 3.74
C PRO A 163 8.66 18.97 5.13
N HIS A 164 8.03 20.15 5.23
CA HIS A 164 7.63 20.74 6.52
C HIS A 164 6.70 19.81 7.32
N TRP A 165 5.84 19.04 6.64
CA TRP A 165 4.99 18.05 7.29
C TRP A 165 5.78 16.84 7.83
N LEU A 166 7.00 16.58 7.34
CA LEU A 166 7.86 15.50 7.84
C LEU A 166 8.34 15.76 9.26
N GLU A 167 8.61 17.01 9.64
CA GLU A 167 9.02 17.32 11.01
C GLU A 167 7.91 17.03 12.01
N VAL A 168 6.66 17.29 11.60
CA VAL A 168 5.47 16.94 12.37
C VAL A 168 5.28 15.42 12.38
N ALA A 169 5.45 14.77 11.22
CA ALA A 169 5.28 13.32 11.07
C ALA A 169 6.32 12.50 11.86
N LYS A 170 7.59 12.93 11.88
CA LYS A 170 8.70 12.25 12.58
C LYS A 170 8.44 12.01 14.08
N ARG A 171 7.61 12.83 14.71
CA ARG A 171 7.22 12.66 16.13
C ARG A 171 6.27 11.48 16.34
N PHE A 172 5.58 11.03 15.30
CA PHE A 172 4.52 10.02 15.35
C PHE A 172 4.81 8.76 14.49
N THR A 173 5.60 8.87 13.42
CA THR A 173 5.99 7.72 12.57
C THR A 173 7.14 6.92 13.18
N LYS A 174 6.84 6.06 14.15
CA LYS A 174 7.80 5.06 14.64
C LYS A 174 7.82 3.76 13.82
N HIS A 175 6.89 3.54 12.88
CA HIS A 175 6.57 2.18 12.43
C HIS A 175 6.27 1.95 10.94
N LYS A 176 6.25 2.96 10.06
CA LYS A 176 6.02 2.72 8.62
C LYS A 176 7.35 2.50 7.90
N LEU A 177 7.43 1.40 7.14
CA LEU A 177 8.63 0.96 6.40
C LEU A 177 8.69 1.50 4.95
N HIS A 178 7.73 2.33 4.54
CA HIS A 178 7.68 2.92 3.21
C HIS A 178 7.08 4.34 3.24
N ASN A 179 7.38 5.11 2.19
CA ASN A 179 7.09 6.53 2.08
C ASN A 179 5.81 6.86 1.29
N VAL A 180 5.18 5.89 0.61
CA VAL A 180 3.93 6.10 -0.13
C VAL A 180 2.71 5.76 0.74
N SER A 181 1.66 6.56 0.70
CA SER A 181 0.39 6.29 1.37
C SER A 181 -0.78 6.81 0.52
N HIS A 182 -2.01 6.51 0.91
CA HIS A 182 -3.20 6.95 0.19
C HIS A 182 -4.37 7.25 1.14
N LEU A 183 -5.36 7.97 0.63
CA LEU A 183 -6.68 8.19 1.22
C LEU A 183 -7.70 7.76 0.15
N LYS A 184 -8.29 6.56 0.31
CA LYS A 184 -9.09 5.93 -0.75
C LYS A 184 -10.39 6.70 -0.99
N GLU A 185 -10.98 7.16 0.10
CA GLU A 185 -12.20 7.95 0.15
C GLU A 185 -12.06 9.33 -0.52
N PHE A 186 -10.85 9.88 -0.57
CA PHE A 186 -10.55 11.14 -1.24
C PHE A 186 -9.83 10.95 -2.58
N GLY A 187 -9.56 9.73 -3.01
CA GLY A 187 -8.83 9.50 -4.26
C GLY A 187 -7.44 10.13 -4.28
N ILE A 188 -6.75 10.20 -3.14
CA ILE A 188 -5.43 10.81 -3.01
C ILE A 188 -4.39 9.71 -2.78
N ILE A 189 -3.30 9.73 -3.54
CA ILE A 189 -2.09 8.95 -3.31
C ILE A 189 -0.97 9.96 -3.09
N PHE A 190 -0.22 9.83 -2.00
CA PHE A 190 0.81 10.78 -1.65
C PHE A 190 2.13 10.11 -1.28
N VAL A 191 3.21 10.76 -1.66
CA VAL A 191 4.58 10.37 -1.30
C VAL A 191 5.09 11.32 -0.23
N ASN A 192 5.47 10.77 0.92
CA ASN A 192 6.21 11.49 1.94
C ASN A 192 7.68 11.57 1.49
N PRO A 193 8.33 12.75 1.49
CA PRO A 193 9.74 12.79 1.14
C PRO A 193 10.57 12.06 2.19
N GLU A 194 11.51 11.22 1.74
CA GLU A 194 12.45 10.53 2.63
C GLU A 194 13.80 11.28 2.59
N PRO A 195 14.40 11.62 3.74
CA PRO A 195 15.73 12.27 3.77
C PRO A 195 16.88 11.40 3.23
N THR A 196 16.65 10.10 3.05
CA THR A 196 17.64 9.15 2.54
C THR A 196 17.10 8.44 1.28
N ASP A 197 18.01 8.06 0.37
CA ASP A 197 17.71 7.29 -0.84
C ASP A 197 18.36 5.91 -0.72
N PRO A 198 17.76 4.96 0.05
CA PRO A 198 18.31 3.63 0.20
C PRO A 198 18.27 2.87 -1.13
N PRO A 199 19.12 1.83 -1.31
CA PRO A 199 19.08 0.97 -2.50
C PRO A 199 17.67 0.44 -2.80
N GLY A 200 17.16 0.71 -4.01
CA GLY A 200 15.85 0.25 -4.44
C GLY A 200 14.69 1.18 -4.11
N GLU A 201 14.94 2.38 -3.57
CA GLU A 201 13.88 3.31 -3.18
C GLU A 201 12.98 3.69 -4.36
N THR A 202 13.56 4.04 -5.50
CA THR A 202 12.78 4.47 -6.68
C THR A 202 11.94 3.33 -7.21
N LEU A 203 12.51 2.12 -7.31
CA LEU A 203 11.79 0.92 -7.69
C LEU A 203 10.63 0.64 -6.72
N ARG A 204 10.89 0.71 -5.42
CA ARG A 204 9.86 0.49 -4.39
C ARG A 204 8.74 1.52 -4.49
N THR A 205 9.07 2.80 -4.51
CA THR A 205 8.11 3.91 -4.62
C THR A 205 7.28 3.77 -5.89
N PHE A 206 7.92 3.53 -7.04
CA PHE A 206 7.21 3.37 -8.31
C PHE A 206 6.24 2.18 -8.29
N MET A 207 6.69 1.01 -7.81
CA MET A 207 5.83 -0.17 -7.69
C MET A 207 4.66 0.05 -6.72
N LEU A 208 4.88 0.76 -5.61
CA LEU A 208 3.82 1.12 -4.66
C LEU A 208 2.82 2.11 -5.27
N LEU A 209 3.28 3.07 -6.08
CA LEU A 209 2.38 3.97 -6.81
C LEU A 209 1.49 3.19 -7.77
N LEU A 210 2.04 2.26 -8.56
CA LEU A 210 1.25 1.42 -9.46
C LEU A 210 0.25 0.55 -8.69
N HIS A 211 0.67 -0.01 -7.55
CA HIS A 211 -0.21 -0.76 -6.66
C HIS A 211 -1.39 0.09 -6.18
N TYR A 212 -1.15 1.30 -5.67
CA TYR A 212 -2.21 2.18 -5.16
C TYR A 212 -3.06 2.80 -6.27
N LEU A 213 -2.50 3.05 -7.44
CA LEU A 213 -3.23 3.47 -8.64
C LEU A 213 -4.24 2.41 -9.10
N ASN A 214 -4.04 1.14 -8.75
CA ASN A 214 -5.05 0.11 -8.95
C ASN A 214 -6.01 -0.03 -7.75
N GLU A 215 -5.48 0.03 -6.53
CA GLU A 215 -6.26 -0.16 -5.29
C GLU A 215 -7.29 0.94 -5.05
N VAL A 216 -6.91 2.21 -5.21
CA VAL A 216 -7.79 3.35 -4.91
C VAL A 216 -9.03 3.36 -5.81
N PRO A 217 -8.92 3.25 -7.14
CA PRO A 217 -10.10 3.10 -8.02
C PRO A 217 -10.89 1.83 -7.75
N TYR A 218 -10.23 0.73 -7.34
CA TYR A 218 -10.93 -0.50 -6.97
C TYR A 218 -11.90 -0.27 -5.80
N TYR A 219 -11.43 0.34 -4.71
CA TYR A 219 -12.30 0.68 -3.57
C TYR A 219 -13.37 1.69 -3.96
N SER A 220 -13.02 2.66 -4.79
CA SER A 220 -13.96 3.66 -5.27
C SER A 220 -15.15 3.06 -6.04
N ARG A 221 -14.92 2.03 -6.87
CA ARG A 221 -16.01 1.28 -7.52
C ARG A 221 -16.91 0.56 -6.52
N LEU A 222 -16.37 0.10 -5.39
CA LEU A 222 -17.18 -0.47 -4.30
C LEU A 222 -18.02 0.62 -3.63
N PHE A 223 -17.46 1.80 -3.39
CA PHE A 223 -18.21 2.94 -2.84
C PHE A 223 -19.37 3.33 -3.75
N GLN A 224 -19.10 3.47 -5.05
CA GLN A 224 -20.12 3.79 -6.05
C GLN A 224 -21.20 2.70 -6.14
N ARG A 225 -20.82 1.42 -6.04
CA ARG A 225 -21.79 0.33 -6.03
C ARG A 225 -22.73 0.43 -4.82
N PHE A 226 -22.20 0.74 -3.65
CA PHE A 226 -22.96 0.83 -2.41
C PHE A 226 -23.68 2.16 -2.22
N SER A 227 -23.43 3.18 -3.05
CA SER A 227 -24.07 4.49 -2.91
C SER A 227 -25.58 4.47 -3.16
N HIS A 228 -26.11 3.39 -3.75
CA HIS A 228 -27.53 3.17 -3.94
C HIS A 228 -28.20 2.40 -2.79
N ASP A 229 -27.42 1.90 -1.84
CA ASP A 229 -27.92 1.12 -0.72
C ASP A 229 -28.33 2.03 0.45
N ALA A 230 -29.40 1.67 1.16
CA ALA A 230 -29.87 2.43 2.32
C ALA A 230 -28.83 2.50 3.47
N ASP A 231 -27.92 1.52 3.54
CA ASP A 231 -26.84 1.40 4.52
C ASP A 231 -25.46 1.78 3.94
N PHE A 232 -25.42 2.60 2.88
CA PHE A 232 -24.20 3.04 2.19
C PHE A 232 -23.06 3.43 3.16
N ILE A 233 -23.33 4.27 4.14
CA ILE A 233 -22.31 4.80 5.06
C ILE A 233 -21.73 3.72 5.97
N SER A 234 -22.57 2.79 6.43
CA SER A 234 -22.09 1.66 7.23
C SER A 234 -21.13 0.78 6.42
N LYS A 235 -21.48 0.51 5.15
CA LYS A 235 -20.63 -0.25 4.21
C LYS A 235 -19.34 0.50 3.86
N LEU A 236 -19.41 1.81 3.63
CA LEU A 236 -18.24 2.67 3.40
C LEU A 236 -17.27 2.59 4.58
N GLN A 237 -17.77 2.80 5.81
CA GLN A 237 -16.94 2.72 7.02
C GLN A 237 -16.36 1.33 7.21
N SER A 238 -17.14 0.28 6.97
CA SER A 238 -16.68 -1.11 7.05
C SER A 238 -15.55 -1.41 6.06
N LEU A 239 -15.67 -0.97 4.80
CA LEU A 239 -14.65 -1.13 3.78
C LEU A 239 -13.34 -0.40 4.14
N LEU A 240 -13.45 0.80 4.71
CA LEU A 240 -12.28 1.61 5.07
C LEU A 240 -11.55 1.07 6.31
N ARG A 241 -12.28 0.49 7.28
CA ARG A 241 -11.68 -0.23 8.41
C ARG A 241 -11.08 -1.58 8.01
N GLY A 242 -11.57 -2.17 6.92
CA GLY A 242 -11.20 -3.50 6.50
C GLY A 242 -11.86 -4.59 7.36
N ASP A 243 -13.08 -4.34 7.81
CA ASP A 243 -13.83 -5.32 8.59
C ASP A 243 -14.02 -6.59 7.75
N VAL A 244 -13.64 -7.75 8.28
CA VAL A 244 -13.83 -9.05 7.63
C VAL A 244 -15.10 -9.67 8.21
N SER A 245 -16.01 -10.15 7.35
CA SER A 245 -17.16 -10.92 7.81
C SER A 245 -16.67 -12.10 8.67
N SER A 246 -17.24 -12.23 9.87
CA SER A 246 -16.92 -13.35 10.77
C SER A 246 -17.55 -14.67 10.31
N GLU A 247 -18.43 -14.62 9.30
CA GLU A 247 -18.96 -15.83 8.66
C GLU A 247 -17.91 -16.41 7.72
N LYS A 248 -17.29 -17.50 8.17
CA LYS A 248 -16.52 -18.40 7.31
C LYS A 248 -17.45 -18.90 6.21
N LEU A 249 -17.10 -18.61 4.95
CA LEU A 249 -17.62 -19.32 3.77
C LEU A 249 -17.36 -20.83 3.88
#